data_AF-A0A947KN07-F1
#
_entry.id   AF-A0A947KN07-F1
#
_cell.length_a   1.000
_cell.length_b   1.000
_cell.length_c   1.000
_cell.angle_alpha   90.00
_cell.angle_beta   90.00
_cell.angle_gamma   90.00
#
_symmetry.space_group_name_H-M   'P 1'
#
loop_
_entity.id
_entity.type
_entity.pdbx_description
1 polymer ?
#
loop_
_entity_poly.entity_id
_entity_poly.type
_entity_poly.pdbx_seq_one_letter_code
_entity_poly.pdbx_strand_id
1 'polypeptide(L)'
;MHAKRWWIFDLYYNVLTNKSANYRFDLITSRISVEKDMPGALYQIGTGFVFRGNYGGELIQNGYHQLGGYSIIDLPYPEHTAIGWLFLIKAEPYLINNNLQILKLSFCNAYRTAAGPSNFQAGINTSYQFDINNSPISLHAQGRLGYIWYYYLDNLVDPLFDKGLGYTLMITGTYRNRYGISIWRTENQYGQHNPHYGLSFSLKPKGRRLLRISDIMVP
;
A
#
# COMPACT_ATOMS: atom_id res chain seq x y z
N MET A 1 24.63 -10.18 -14.61
CA MET A 1 23.52 -10.44 -13.67
C MET A 1 22.21 -10.46 -14.47
N HIS A 2 21.45 -11.56 -14.44
CA HIS A 2 20.15 -11.60 -15.11
C HIS A 2 19.14 -10.77 -14.33
N ALA A 3 18.42 -9.88 -15.02
CA ALA A 3 17.34 -9.10 -14.42
C ALA A 3 16.24 -10.03 -13.90
N LYS A 4 15.91 -9.94 -12.62
CA LYS A 4 14.80 -10.71 -12.03
C LYS A 4 13.48 -10.02 -12.40
N ARG A 5 12.48 -10.83 -12.74
CA ARG A 5 11.14 -10.37 -13.11
C ARG A 5 10.10 -11.06 -12.24
N TRP A 6 9.15 -10.29 -11.72
CA TRP A 6 8.01 -10.81 -10.98
C TRP A 6 6.70 -10.32 -11.60
N TRP A 7 5.76 -11.24 -11.73
CA TRP A 7 4.36 -10.92 -11.96
C TRP A 7 3.67 -10.81 -10.62
N ILE A 8 2.90 -9.74 -10.46
CA ILE A 8 2.22 -9.38 -9.22
C ILE A 8 0.76 -9.20 -9.55
N PHE A 9 -0.08 -9.83 -8.73
CA PHE A 9 -1.52 -9.58 -8.72
C PHE A 9 -1.86 -8.97 -7.36
N ASP A 10 -2.43 -7.78 -7.38
CA ASP A 10 -2.83 -7.04 -6.18
C ASP A 10 -4.35 -6.90 -6.16
N LEU A 11 -4.96 -7.15 -5.00
CA LEU A 11 -6.36 -6.87 -4.72
C LEU A 11 -6.46 -6.08 -3.42
N TYR A 12 -6.99 -4.87 -3.51
CA TYR A 12 -7.21 -3.98 -2.37
C TYR A 12 -8.72 -3.77 -2.19
N TYR A 13 -9.16 -3.82 -0.94
CA TYR A 13 -10.52 -3.50 -0.55
C TYR A 13 -10.46 -2.47 0.57
N ASN A 14 -10.97 -1.26 0.32
CA ASN A 14 -10.97 -0.17 1.30
C ASN A 14 -12.40 0.25 1.57
N VAL A 15 -12.80 0.27 2.84
CA VAL A 15 -14.05 0.92 3.27
C VAL A 15 -13.70 2.35 3.68
N LEU A 16 -14.17 3.32 2.91
CA LEU A 16 -13.90 4.74 3.15
C LEU A 16 -15.15 5.40 3.70
N THR A 17 -15.00 6.07 4.84
CA THR A 17 -16.12 6.70 5.55
C THR A 17 -15.83 8.16 5.85
N ASN A 18 -16.79 9.04 5.55
CA ASN A 18 -16.74 10.44 5.92
C ASN A 18 -17.92 10.75 6.84
N LYS A 19 -17.66 10.84 8.15
CA LYS A 19 -18.69 11.08 9.15
C LYS A 19 -19.27 12.50 9.06
N SER A 20 -18.45 13.50 8.77
CA SER A 20 -18.92 14.90 8.67
C SER A 20 -19.81 15.13 7.46
N ALA A 21 -19.53 14.43 6.35
CA ALA A 21 -20.35 14.49 5.14
C ALA A 21 -21.40 13.36 5.06
N ASN A 22 -21.53 12.57 6.12
CA ASN A 22 -22.51 11.50 6.28
C ASN A 22 -22.57 10.50 5.11
N TYR A 23 -21.42 9.89 4.74
CA TYR A 23 -21.41 8.83 3.74
C TYR A 23 -20.32 7.78 3.96
N ARG A 24 -20.48 6.63 3.31
CA ARG A 24 -19.45 5.59 3.12
C ARG A 24 -19.41 5.08 1.70
N PHE A 25 -18.28 4.58 1.25
CA PHE A 25 -18.19 3.81 0.01
C PHE A 25 -17.06 2.81 0.06
N ASP A 26 -17.18 1.76 -0.74
CA ASP A 26 -16.18 0.72 -0.87
C ASP A 26 -15.36 0.98 -2.13
N LEU A 27 -14.04 0.95 -1.99
CA LEU A 27 -13.08 1.11 -3.08
C LEU A 27 -12.31 -0.18 -3.27
N ILE A 28 -12.61 -0.89 -4.36
CA ILE A 28 -11.94 -2.13 -4.74
C ILE A 28 -10.95 -1.82 -5.85
N THR A 29 -9.69 -2.17 -5.67
CA THR A 29 -8.66 -2.07 -6.72
C THR A 29 -8.12 -3.44 -7.04
N SER A 30 -8.17 -3.83 -8.32
CA SER A 30 -7.52 -5.04 -8.83
C SER A 30 -6.46 -4.63 -9.83
N ARG A 31 -5.24 -5.15 -9.70
CA ARG A 31 -4.11 -4.77 -10.55
C ARG A 31 -3.25 -5.98 -10.90
N ILE A 32 -2.86 -6.07 -12.16
CA ILE A 32 -1.76 -6.92 -12.61
C ILE A 32 -0.57 -6.01 -12.90
N SER A 33 0.60 -6.36 -12.37
CA SER A 33 1.82 -5.60 -12.63
C SER A 33 3.02 -6.51 -12.85
N VAL A 34 3.99 -5.97 -13.58
CA VAL A 34 5.29 -6.57 -13.80
C VAL A 34 6.32 -5.70 -13.11
N GLU A 35 7.06 -6.31 -12.20
CA GLU A 35 8.24 -5.71 -11.59
C GLU A 35 9.50 -6.33 -12.19
N LYS A 36 10.49 -5.49 -12.49
CA LYS A 36 11.78 -5.89 -13.00
C LYS A 36 12.89 -5.19 -12.21
N ASP A 37 13.77 -6.00 -11.63
CA ASP A 37 14.98 -5.54 -10.96
C ASP A 37 16.13 -5.52 -11.96
N MET A 38 16.58 -4.33 -12.31
CA MET A 38 17.69 -4.08 -13.23
C MET A 38 18.90 -3.56 -12.46
N PRO A 39 20.12 -3.67 -13.01
CA PRO A 39 21.28 -3.00 -12.42
C PRO A 39 20.99 -1.51 -12.21
N GLY A 40 21.04 -1.05 -10.96
CA GLY A 40 20.86 0.36 -10.61
C GLY A 40 19.42 0.82 -10.36
N ALA A 41 18.37 0.05 -10.71
CA ALA A 41 16.99 0.43 -10.37
C ALA A 41 15.98 -0.73 -10.41
N LEU A 42 14.92 -0.58 -9.62
CA LEU A 42 13.71 -1.41 -9.71
C LEU A 42 12.61 -0.65 -10.44
N TYR A 43 12.02 -1.29 -11.45
CA TYR A 43 10.91 -0.73 -12.21
C TYR A 43 9.67 -1.59 -12.05
N GLN A 44 8.50 -0.96 -12.00
CA GLN A 44 7.24 -1.66 -12.02
C GLN A 44 6.24 -0.91 -12.90
N ILE A 45 5.57 -1.64 -13.77
CA ILE A 45 4.46 -1.15 -14.58
C ILE A 45 3.24 -2.04 -14.35
N GLY A 46 2.05 -1.46 -14.35
CA GLY A 46 0.84 -2.23 -14.10
C GLY A 46 -0.40 -1.60 -14.70
N THR A 47 -1.42 -2.44 -14.86
CA THR A 47 -2.75 -2.02 -15.29
C THR A 47 -3.82 -2.78 -14.50
N GLY A 48 -5.01 -2.23 -14.43
CA GLY A 48 -6.11 -2.86 -13.71
C GLY A 48 -7.36 -2.01 -13.69
N PHE A 49 -8.19 -2.29 -12.68
CA PHE A 49 -9.49 -1.66 -12.50
C PHE A 49 -9.67 -1.17 -11.08
N VAL A 50 -10.45 -0.10 -10.95
CA VAL A 50 -10.90 0.45 -9.68
C VAL A 50 -12.42 0.52 -9.72
N PHE A 51 -13.05 0.01 -8.69
CA PHE A 51 -14.50 -0.02 -8.52
C PHE A 51 -14.86 0.75 -7.26
N ARG A 52 -15.87 1.61 -7.36
CA ARG A 52 -16.47 2.34 -6.25
C ARG A 52 -17.94 2.00 -6.14
N GLY A 53 -18.42 1.68 -4.95
CA GLY A 53 -19.83 1.40 -4.72
C GLY A 53 -20.11 0.82 -3.34
N ASN A 54 -21.23 0.09 -3.24
CA ASN A 54 -21.54 -0.75 -2.10
C ASN A 54 -21.26 -2.22 -2.46
N TYR A 55 -20.22 -2.77 -1.84
CA TYR A 55 -19.75 -4.13 -2.00
C TYR A 55 -19.63 -4.83 -0.64
N GLY A 56 -20.50 -4.49 0.32
CA GLY A 56 -20.56 -5.13 1.63
C GLY A 56 -19.62 -4.56 2.69
N GLY A 57 -19.08 -3.35 2.49
CA GLY A 57 -18.14 -2.73 3.43
C GLY A 57 -18.76 -2.39 4.77
N GLU A 58 -20.07 -2.18 4.84
CA GLU A 58 -20.81 -2.04 6.09
C GLU A 58 -20.62 -3.26 7.01
N LEU A 59 -20.81 -4.47 6.48
CA LEU A 59 -20.66 -5.71 7.25
C LEU A 59 -19.22 -5.87 7.74
N ILE A 60 -18.24 -5.54 6.89
CA ILE A 60 -16.81 -5.61 7.24
C ILE A 60 -16.46 -4.61 8.34
N GLN A 61 -16.86 -3.34 8.17
CA GLN A 61 -16.59 -2.27 9.12
C GLN A 61 -17.26 -2.55 10.46
N ASN A 62 -18.55 -2.89 10.45
CA ASN A 62 -19.29 -3.15 11.68
C ASN A 62 -18.85 -4.47 12.36
N GLY A 63 -18.44 -5.48 11.60
CA GLY A 63 -17.80 -6.68 12.15
C GLY A 63 -16.49 -6.36 12.88
N TYR A 64 -15.64 -5.50 12.31
CA TYR A 64 -14.43 -5.02 12.99
C TYR A 64 -14.76 -4.22 14.25
N HIS A 65 -15.76 -3.34 14.19
CA HIS A 65 -16.21 -2.57 15.36
C HIS A 65 -16.69 -3.47 16.50
N GLN A 66 -17.48 -4.51 16.18
CA GLN A 66 -17.95 -5.48 17.17
C GLN A 66 -16.80 -6.22 17.86
N LEU A 67 -15.79 -6.67 17.12
CA LEU A 67 -14.61 -7.33 17.69
C LEU A 67 -13.83 -6.41 18.65
N GLY A 68 -13.85 -5.10 18.40
CA GLY A 68 -13.21 -4.10 19.24
C GLY A 68 -14.11 -3.50 20.34
N GLY A 69 -15.38 -3.93 20.46
CA GLY A 69 -16.34 -3.34 21.40
C GLY A 69 -16.76 -1.91 21.07
N TYR A 70 -16.59 -1.47 19.82
CA TYR A 70 -16.96 -0.13 19.35
C TYR A 70 -18.42 -0.07 18.87
N SER A 71 -19.02 1.12 18.91
CA SER A 71 -20.37 1.35 18.38
C SER A 71 -20.45 1.09 16.88
N ILE A 72 -21.58 0.56 16.44
CA ILE A 72 -21.92 0.39 15.02
C ILE A 72 -21.89 1.75 14.32
N ILE A 73 -21.34 1.80 13.12
CA ILE A 73 -21.41 2.98 12.25
C ILE A 73 -22.55 2.76 11.25
N ASP A 74 -23.54 3.64 11.31
CA ASP A 74 -24.59 3.75 10.32
C ASP A 74 -24.33 4.97 9.43
N LEU A 75 -23.92 4.73 8.19
CA LEU A 75 -23.65 5.76 7.19
C LEU A 75 -24.20 5.26 5.84
N PRO A 76 -24.87 6.12 5.07
CA PRO A 76 -25.42 5.73 3.78
C PRO A 76 -24.33 5.57 2.72
N TYR A 77 -24.62 4.76 1.71
CA TYR A 77 -23.81 4.67 0.48
C TYR A 77 -24.32 5.68 -0.56
N PRO A 78 -23.41 6.37 -1.29
CA PRO A 78 -23.78 7.14 -2.47
C PRO A 78 -24.47 6.24 -3.51
N GLU A 79 -25.50 6.76 -4.18
CA GLU A 79 -26.30 6.00 -5.16
C GLU A 79 -25.49 5.58 -6.41
N HIS A 80 -24.41 6.29 -6.71
CA HIS A 80 -23.64 6.06 -7.93
C HIS A 80 -22.45 5.12 -7.71
N THR A 81 -22.49 3.98 -8.40
CA THR A 81 -21.30 3.14 -8.59
C THR A 81 -20.44 3.72 -9.72
N ALA A 82 -19.13 3.51 -9.64
CA ALA A 82 -18.19 3.93 -10.67
C ALA A 82 -17.14 2.85 -10.92
N ILE A 83 -16.72 2.73 -12.18
CA ILE A 83 -15.61 1.86 -12.60
C ILE A 83 -14.61 2.68 -13.40
N GLY A 84 -13.32 2.47 -13.14
CA GLY A 84 -12.23 3.15 -13.84
C GLY A 84 -11.08 2.20 -14.15
N TRP A 85 -10.30 2.55 -15.16
CA TRP A 85 -9.01 1.94 -15.44
C TRP A 85 -7.96 2.50 -14.49
N LEU A 86 -7.01 1.64 -14.11
CA LEU A 86 -5.82 1.98 -13.32
C LEU A 86 -4.58 1.74 -14.16
N PHE A 87 -3.65 2.70 -14.14
CA PHE A 87 -2.31 2.55 -14.72
C PHE A 87 -1.28 2.88 -13.65
N LEU A 88 -0.29 2.01 -13.50
CA LEU A 88 0.80 2.16 -12.54
C LEU A 88 2.12 2.29 -13.29
N ILE A 89 2.92 3.28 -12.91
CA ILE A 89 4.33 3.38 -13.24
C ILE A 89 5.10 3.66 -11.95
N LYS A 90 6.14 2.87 -11.70
CA LYS A 90 7.01 3.02 -10.55
C LYS A 90 8.47 2.80 -10.93
N ALA A 91 9.34 3.67 -10.41
CA ALA A 91 10.78 3.59 -10.56
C ALA A 91 11.46 3.83 -9.20
N GLU A 92 12.38 2.95 -8.84
CA GLU A 92 13.14 3.03 -7.60
C GLU A 92 14.64 2.84 -7.87
N PRO A 93 15.37 3.91 -8.22
CA PRO A 93 16.81 3.82 -8.40
C PRO A 93 17.52 3.57 -7.06
N TYR A 94 18.52 2.69 -7.09
CA TYR A 94 19.35 2.36 -5.92
C TYR A 94 20.42 3.43 -5.72
N LEU A 95 20.46 3.99 -4.52
CA LEU A 95 21.59 4.78 -4.02
C LEU A 95 22.60 3.87 -3.32
N ILE A 96 22.09 2.89 -2.57
CA ILE A 96 22.87 1.85 -1.89
C ILE A 96 22.14 0.53 -2.11
N ASN A 97 22.88 -0.51 -2.50
CA ASN A 97 22.34 -1.86 -2.62
C ASN A 97 23.44 -2.88 -2.30
N ASN A 98 23.45 -3.36 -1.06
CA ASN A 98 24.35 -4.42 -0.60
C ASN A 98 23.55 -5.47 0.19
N ASN A 99 24.23 -6.49 0.72
CA ASN A 99 23.56 -7.63 1.37
C ASN A 99 22.77 -7.25 2.64
N LEU A 100 23.12 -6.15 3.31
CA LEU A 100 22.51 -5.74 4.57
C LEU A 100 21.60 -4.52 4.42
N GLN A 101 21.90 -3.65 3.46
CA GLN A 101 21.32 -2.33 3.34
C GLN A 101 20.88 -2.04 1.91
N ILE A 102 19.68 -1.49 1.80
CA ILE A 102 19.17 -0.93 0.56
C ILE A 102 18.67 0.48 0.84
N LEU A 103 19.15 1.44 0.07
CA LEU A 103 18.64 2.80 0.02
C LEU A 103 18.23 3.11 -1.41
N LYS A 104 17.00 3.58 -1.60
CA LYS A 104 16.42 3.89 -2.91
C LYS A 104 15.74 5.24 -2.89
N LEU A 105 15.74 5.92 -4.02
CA LEU A 105 14.67 6.88 -4.30
C LEU A 105 13.42 6.12 -4.75
N SER A 106 12.25 6.72 -4.65
CA SER A 106 10.99 6.13 -5.07
C SER A 106 10.18 7.16 -5.80
N PHE A 107 9.74 6.81 -7.02
CA PHE A 107 8.79 7.56 -7.82
C PHE A 107 7.69 6.61 -8.22
N CYS A 108 6.44 6.96 -7.94
CA CYS A 108 5.28 6.14 -8.23
C CYS A 108 4.15 7.04 -8.72
N ASN A 109 3.55 6.68 -9.83
CA ASN A 109 2.33 7.29 -10.32
C ASN A 109 1.27 6.21 -10.53
N ALA A 110 0.11 6.43 -9.93
CA ALA A 110 -1.07 5.62 -10.10
C ALA A 110 -2.17 6.52 -10.69
N TYR A 111 -2.40 6.38 -11.99
CA TYR A 111 -3.43 7.11 -12.70
C TYR A 111 -4.72 6.30 -12.75
N ARG A 112 -5.84 6.93 -12.38
CA ARG A 112 -7.18 6.36 -12.37
C ARG A 112 -8.09 7.19 -13.25
N THR A 113 -8.84 6.55 -14.15
CA THR A 113 -9.77 7.27 -15.02
C THR A 113 -11.08 7.64 -14.33
N ALA A 114 -11.45 6.91 -13.27
CA ALA A 114 -12.66 7.12 -12.47
C ALA A 114 -12.57 6.33 -11.15
N ALA A 115 -13.65 6.37 -10.35
CA ALA A 115 -13.88 5.57 -9.14
C ALA A 115 -12.96 5.85 -7.93
N GLY A 116 -11.82 6.50 -8.12
CA GLY A 116 -10.95 6.92 -7.02
C GLY A 116 -9.91 7.93 -7.47
N PRO A 117 -9.22 8.57 -6.52
CA PRO A 117 -8.27 9.64 -6.82
C PRO A 117 -7.00 9.07 -7.45
N SER A 118 -6.45 9.75 -8.45
CA SER A 118 -5.11 9.43 -8.92
C SER A 118 -4.07 9.89 -7.88
N ASN A 119 -2.88 9.30 -7.85
CA ASN A 119 -1.80 9.85 -7.02
C ASN A 119 -0.42 9.76 -7.65
N PHE A 120 0.41 10.70 -7.23
CA PHE A 120 1.84 10.69 -7.41
C PHE A 120 2.52 10.61 -6.05
N GLN A 121 3.55 9.79 -5.96
CA GLN A 121 4.36 9.64 -4.76
C GLN A 121 5.83 9.74 -5.12
N ALA A 122 6.56 10.53 -4.33
CA ALA A 122 8.01 10.63 -4.41
C ALA A 122 8.62 10.47 -3.02
N GLY A 123 9.79 9.86 -2.90
CA GLY A 123 10.44 9.73 -1.60
C GLY A 123 11.69 8.91 -1.59
N ILE A 124 12.09 8.51 -0.39
CA ILE A 124 13.27 7.72 -0.09
C ILE A 124 12.83 6.49 0.71
N ASN A 125 13.27 5.31 0.26
CA ASN A 125 13.04 4.03 0.92
C ASN A 125 14.37 3.50 1.43
N THR A 126 14.41 3.08 2.69
CA THR A 126 15.53 2.39 3.31
C THR A 126 15.10 1.04 3.84
N SER A 127 15.97 0.04 3.74
CA SER A 127 15.78 -1.24 4.41
C SER A 127 17.08 -1.78 4.95
N TYR A 128 17.02 -2.35 6.15
CA TYR A 128 18.13 -3.00 6.83
C TYR A 128 17.74 -4.43 7.20
N GLN A 129 18.59 -5.39 6.88
CA GLN A 129 18.47 -6.78 7.31
C GLN A 129 19.37 -7.02 8.52
N PHE A 130 18.78 -7.57 9.58
CA PHE A 130 19.52 -8.02 10.76
C PHE A 130 19.72 -9.52 10.66
N ASP A 131 20.97 -9.94 10.61
CA ASP A 131 21.34 -11.35 10.66
C ASP A 131 21.42 -11.79 12.13
N ILE A 132 20.58 -12.75 12.50
CA ILE A 132 20.63 -13.39 13.81
C ILE A 132 21.39 -14.70 13.65
N ASN A 133 22.61 -14.75 14.19
CA ASN A 133 23.47 -15.93 14.10
C ASN A 133 22.75 -17.18 14.62
N ASN A 134 22.82 -18.26 13.84
CA ASN A 134 22.24 -19.58 14.16
C ASN A 134 20.72 -19.57 14.45
N SER A 135 20.00 -18.55 14.01
CA SER A 135 18.54 -18.48 14.17
C SER A 135 17.82 -18.80 12.87
N PRO A 136 16.72 -19.58 12.92
CA PRO A 136 15.81 -19.70 11.79
C PRO A 136 14.98 -18.42 11.56
N ILE A 137 15.13 -17.40 12.41
CA ILE A 137 14.43 -16.12 12.33
C ILE A 137 15.35 -15.06 11.73
N SER A 138 14.87 -14.34 10.73
CA SER A 138 15.52 -13.14 10.18
C SER A 138 14.65 -11.93 10.43
N LEU A 139 15.27 -10.81 10.83
CA LEU A 139 14.56 -9.54 11.06
C LEU A 139 14.92 -8.54 9.97
N HIS A 140 13.94 -7.75 9.58
CA HIS A 140 14.11 -6.69 8.58
C HIS A 140 13.40 -5.43 9.06
N ALA A 141 14.12 -4.32 9.10
CA ALA A 141 13.53 -2.99 9.30
C ALA A 141 13.45 -2.27 7.95
N GLN A 142 12.35 -1.59 7.72
CA GLN A 142 12.14 -0.75 6.54
C GLN A 142 11.63 0.62 6.99
N GLY A 143 12.09 1.65 6.31
CA GLY A 143 11.64 3.02 6.48
C GLY A 143 11.34 3.66 5.13
N ARG A 144 10.31 4.49 5.08
CA ARG A 144 10.00 5.36 3.96
C ARG A 144 9.77 6.76 4.47
N LEU A 145 10.32 7.75 3.77
CA LEU A 145 10.00 9.16 3.92
C LEU A 145 9.63 9.68 2.54
N GLY A 146 8.51 10.39 2.40
CA GLY A 146 8.11 10.87 1.10
C GLY A 146 6.94 11.82 1.10
N TYR A 147 6.63 12.32 -0.09
CA TYR A 147 5.48 13.14 -0.39
C TYR A 147 4.48 12.33 -1.20
N ILE A 148 3.21 12.44 -0.84
CA ILE A 148 2.09 11.93 -1.64
C ILE A 148 1.25 13.12 -2.10
N TRP A 149 0.78 13.06 -3.33
CA TRP A 149 -0.13 14.02 -3.91
C TRP A 149 -1.25 13.30 -4.63
N TYR A 150 -2.48 13.43 -4.11
CA TYR A 150 -3.67 12.98 -4.82
C TYR A 150 -4.21 14.08 -5.74
N TYR A 151 -4.67 13.67 -6.92
CA TYR A 151 -5.20 14.57 -7.95
C TYR A 151 -6.35 13.89 -8.72
N TYR A 152 -7.10 14.66 -9.51
CA TYR A 152 -8.40 14.24 -10.04
C TYR A 152 -9.36 13.78 -8.93
N LEU A 153 -9.53 14.66 -7.94
CA LEU A 153 -10.45 14.45 -6.83
C LEU A 153 -11.86 14.85 -7.27
N ASP A 154 -12.81 13.91 -7.22
CA ASP A 154 -14.24 14.26 -7.26
C ASP A 154 -14.74 14.64 -5.86
N ASN A 155 -15.94 15.24 -5.78
CA ASN A 155 -16.50 15.75 -4.53
C ASN A 155 -16.62 14.69 -3.41
N LEU A 156 -16.66 13.39 -3.75
CA LEU A 156 -16.75 12.30 -2.77
C LEU A 156 -15.39 11.89 -2.21
N VAL A 157 -14.29 12.16 -2.92
CA VAL A 157 -12.93 11.82 -2.49
C VAL A 157 -12.14 13.02 -2.00
N ASP A 158 -12.48 14.24 -2.43
CA ASP A 158 -11.80 15.49 -2.08
C ASP A 158 -11.62 15.73 -0.56
N PRO A 159 -12.59 15.43 0.34
CA PRO A 159 -12.36 15.60 1.77
C PRO A 159 -11.55 14.45 2.41
N LEU A 160 -11.36 13.33 1.71
CA LEU A 160 -10.70 12.14 2.24
C LEU A 160 -9.24 12.03 1.80
N PHE A 161 -8.89 12.66 0.69
CA PHE A 161 -7.58 12.53 0.05
C PHE A 161 -6.95 13.90 -0.18
N ASP A 162 -5.74 14.10 0.34
CA ASP A 162 -5.00 15.35 0.19
C ASP A 162 -3.51 15.10 -0.09
N LYS A 163 -2.72 16.14 -0.26
CA LYS A 163 -1.27 16.07 -0.41
C LYS A 163 -0.56 16.26 0.91
N GLY A 164 0.60 15.62 1.08
CA GLY A 164 1.44 15.90 2.23
C GLY A 164 2.67 15.02 2.34
N LEU A 165 3.50 15.37 3.31
CA LEU A 165 4.64 14.56 3.73
C LEU A 165 4.16 13.43 4.64
N GLY A 166 4.71 12.24 4.43
CA GLY A 166 4.44 11.06 5.22
C GLY A 166 5.70 10.25 5.45
N TYR A 167 5.61 9.36 6.43
CA TYR A 167 6.60 8.32 6.63
C TYR A 167 5.93 7.00 6.93
N THR A 168 6.66 5.92 6.66
CA THR A 168 6.25 4.58 7.03
C THR A 168 7.42 3.88 7.68
N LEU A 169 7.17 3.20 8.78
CA LEU A 169 8.10 2.29 9.44
C LEU A 169 7.48 0.91 9.43
N MET A 170 8.28 -0.10 9.08
CA MET A 170 7.87 -1.49 9.11
C MET A 170 8.98 -2.34 9.71
N ILE A 171 8.60 -3.24 10.62
CA ILE A 171 9.48 -4.29 11.14
C ILE A 171 8.87 -5.62 10.74
N THR A 172 9.68 -6.45 10.09
CA THR A 172 9.28 -7.77 9.59
C THR A 172 10.15 -8.84 10.21
N GLY A 173 9.53 -9.79 10.92
CA GLY A 173 10.17 -11.04 11.31
C GLY A 173 9.81 -12.13 10.32
N THR A 174 10.79 -12.89 9.85
CA THR A 174 10.54 -14.06 9.00
C THR A 174 11.10 -15.33 9.59
N TYR A 175 10.32 -16.41 9.53
CA TYR A 175 10.73 -17.75 9.95
C TYR A 175 11.10 -18.61 8.74
N ARG A 176 12.33 -19.14 8.74
CA ARG A 176 12.95 -19.95 7.68
C ARG A 176 12.83 -19.32 6.29
N ASN A 177 12.82 -17.98 6.23
CA ASN A 177 12.57 -17.19 5.03
C ASN A 177 11.29 -17.59 4.25
N ARG A 178 10.27 -18.11 4.95
CA ARG A 178 9.00 -18.58 4.35
C ARG A 178 7.79 -17.84 4.88
N TYR A 179 7.68 -17.72 6.20
CA TYR A 179 6.52 -17.08 6.84
C TYR A 179 6.99 -15.75 7.40
N GLY A 180 6.29 -14.67 7.06
CA GLY A 180 6.62 -13.33 7.54
C GLY A 180 5.45 -12.71 8.29
N ILE A 181 5.76 -12.09 9.43
CA ILE A 181 4.86 -11.22 10.16
C ILE A 181 5.48 -9.83 10.16
N SER A 182 4.70 -8.84 9.78
CA SER A 182 5.12 -7.44 9.74
C SER A 182 4.20 -6.61 10.59
N ILE A 183 4.77 -5.80 11.47
CA ILE A 183 4.08 -4.67 12.09
C ILE A 183 4.53 -3.40 11.39
N TRP A 184 3.60 -2.49 11.17
CA TRP A 184 3.92 -1.22 10.53
C TRP A 184 3.11 -0.07 11.09
N ARG A 185 3.70 1.11 10.95
CA ARG A 185 3.10 2.40 11.24
C ARG A 185 3.35 3.32 10.07
N THR A 186 2.33 4.02 9.61
CA THR A 186 2.49 5.07 8.61
C THR A 186 1.77 6.32 9.06
N GLU A 187 2.29 7.47 8.63
CA GLU A 187 1.59 8.74 8.70
C GLU A 187 1.25 9.16 7.27
N ASN A 188 0.14 9.88 7.10
CA ASN A 188 -0.24 10.50 5.84
C ASN A 188 -0.59 9.54 4.68
N GLN A 189 -1.18 8.38 4.99
CA GLN A 189 -1.56 7.36 3.98
C GLN A 189 -2.61 7.84 2.96
N TYR A 190 -3.36 8.90 3.29
CA TYR A 190 -4.37 9.53 2.43
C TYR A 190 -4.18 11.05 2.32
N GLY A 191 -3.00 11.59 2.63
CA GLY A 191 -2.86 13.05 2.80
C GLY A 191 -3.42 13.59 4.12
N GLN A 192 -3.89 12.72 4.99
CA GLN A 192 -4.35 13.06 6.33
C GLN A 192 -3.26 12.78 7.37
N HIS A 193 -2.88 13.79 8.14
CA HIS A 193 -1.88 13.73 9.21
C HIS A 193 -2.33 12.94 10.45
N ASN A 194 -2.75 11.69 10.24
CA ASN A 194 -3.13 10.76 11.29
C ASN A 194 -2.24 9.50 11.21
N PRO A 195 -1.82 8.95 12.36
CA PRO A 195 -1.08 7.70 12.38
C PRO A 195 -2.01 6.53 12.06
N HIS A 196 -1.56 5.67 11.15
CA HIS A 196 -2.20 4.41 10.79
C HIS A 196 -1.27 3.27 11.19
N TYR A 197 -1.86 2.17 11.63
CA TYR A 197 -1.14 0.99 12.09
C TYR A 197 -1.68 -0.23 11.39
N GLY A 198 -0.83 -1.23 11.23
CA GLY A 198 -1.32 -2.51 10.75
C GLY A 198 -0.37 -3.66 11.01
N LEU A 199 -0.96 -4.84 10.82
CA LEU A 199 -0.31 -6.12 10.87
C LEU A 199 -0.43 -6.74 9.49
N SER A 200 0.62 -7.40 9.03
CA SER A 200 0.62 -8.06 7.72
C SER A 200 1.27 -9.43 7.82
N PHE A 201 0.70 -10.37 7.11
CA PHE A 201 1.16 -11.76 7.05
C PHE A 201 1.59 -12.08 5.62
N SER A 202 2.70 -12.78 5.48
CA SER A 202 3.21 -13.16 4.17
C SER A 202 3.64 -14.62 4.14
N LEU A 203 3.33 -15.28 3.02
CA LEU A 203 3.82 -16.61 2.70
C LEU A 203 4.68 -16.53 1.44
N LYS A 204 5.93 -16.99 1.55
CA LYS A 204 6.91 -17.04 0.46
C LYS A 204 7.16 -18.48 0.03
N PRO A 205 6.40 -19.02 -0.93
CA PRO A 205 6.81 -20.25 -1.60
C PRO A 205 8.06 -19.96 -2.43
N LYS A 206 9.22 -20.50 -2.01
CA LYS A 206 10.53 -20.52 -2.68
C LYS A 206 10.95 -19.21 -3.38
N GLY A 207 11.79 -18.41 -2.74
CA GLY A 207 12.54 -17.32 -3.39
C GLY A 207 11.74 -16.07 -3.76
N ARG A 208 10.50 -15.92 -3.24
CA ARG A 208 9.71 -14.68 -3.39
C ARG A 208 10.19 -13.59 -2.42
N ARG A 209 9.97 -12.33 -2.81
CA ARG A 209 10.40 -11.13 -2.07
C ARG A 209 9.71 -11.03 -0.70
N LEU A 210 10.37 -10.36 0.25
CA LEU A 210 9.75 -9.89 1.50
C LEU A 210 8.59 -8.95 1.19
N LEU A 211 7.64 -8.87 2.12
CA LEU A 211 6.68 -7.78 2.16
C LEU A 211 7.45 -6.46 2.26
N ARG A 212 7.13 -5.51 1.39
CA ARG A 212 7.73 -4.17 1.37
C ARG A 212 6.72 -3.13 1.81
N ILE A 213 7.21 -1.96 2.21
CA ILE A 213 6.35 -0.80 2.49
C ILE A 213 5.42 -0.48 1.31
N SER A 214 5.89 -0.60 0.06
CA SER A 214 5.04 -0.34 -1.10
C SER A 214 3.89 -1.33 -1.29
N ASP A 215 3.92 -2.48 -0.62
CA ASP A 215 2.87 -3.50 -0.73
C ASP A 215 1.71 -3.21 0.24
N ILE A 216 1.94 -2.42 1.30
CA ILE A 216 0.93 -2.06 2.32
C ILE A 216 0.33 -0.65 2.13
N MET A 217 0.98 0.19 1.31
CA MET A 217 0.45 1.52 1.01
C MET A 217 -0.68 1.41 -0.01
N VAL A 218 -1.75 2.18 0.21
CA VAL A 218 -2.86 2.25 -0.73
C VAL A 218 -2.34 2.86 -2.04
N PRO A 219 -2.55 2.19 -3.18
CA PRO A 219 -2.09 2.69 -4.46
C PRO A 219 -2.91 3.88 -4.95
#